data_AF-A0AA43JUI8-F1
#
_entry.id   AF-A0AA43JUI8-F1
#
_cell.length_a   1.000
_cell.length_b   1.000
_cell.length_c   1.000
_cell.angle_alpha   90.00
_cell.angle_beta   90.00
_cell.angle_gamma   90.00
#
_symmetry.space_group_name_H-M   'P 1'
#
loop_
_entity.id
_entity.type
_entity.pdbx_description
1 polymer ?
#
loop_
_entity_poly.entity_id
_entity_poly.type
_entity_poly.pdbx_seq_one_letter_code
_entity_poly.pdbx_strand_id
1 'polypeptide(L)'
;MTIVVLSILIAFGLDATWARVSRHSALRGQLPSVISEMRASRAALDLAIRAHERQGRIAGGLAAMLRATPAPHAVSVSDTLVGPLFPQFTMDLSTSALESFIEAGGLDLLAEADLRDALLAWPTEIDDARDDEIFLRTYPAAQLASYLRENFDVGAAELRGGPWLRATSTGQPVTDLEIGVTMLRADQSLFNLLASRESHELAMLQTLLPLRESADDLIMSLEQAR
;
A
#
# COMPACT_ATOMS: atom_id res chain seq x y z
N MET A 1 -5.27 -44.35 -49.68
CA MET A 1 -5.03 -42.88 -49.53
C MET A 1 -5.59 -42.32 -48.22
N THR A 2 -6.77 -42.77 -47.79
CA THR A 2 -7.39 -42.42 -46.49
C THR A 2 -6.53 -42.73 -45.25
N ILE A 3 -5.78 -43.84 -45.25
CA ILE A 3 -4.90 -44.22 -44.13
C ILE A 3 -3.80 -43.16 -43.87
N VAL A 4 -3.24 -42.56 -44.93
CA VAL A 4 -2.18 -41.56 -44.82
C VAL A 4 -2.72 -40.24 -44.25
N VAL A 5 -3.92 -39.83 -44.66
CA VAL A 5 -4.57 -38.64 -44.11
C VAL A 5 -4.92 -38.84 -42.63
N LEU A 6 -5.40 -40.03 -42.26
CA LEU A 6 -5.72 -40.37 -40.88
C LEU A 6 -4.47 -40.39 -39.98
N SER A 7 -3.34 -40.93 -40.46
CA SER A 7 -2.09 -40.93 -39.69
C SER A 7 -1.53 -39.52 -39.47
N ILE A 8 -1.67 -38.63 -40.45
CA ILE A 8 -1.23 -37.24 -40.33
C ILE A 8 -2.13 -36.48 -39.34
N LEU A 9 -3.44 -36.69 -39.38
CA LEU A 9 -4.38 -36.09 -38.42
C LEU A 9 -4.12 -36.55 -36.99
N ILE A 10 -3.85 -37.85 -36.79
CA ILE A 10 -3.52 -38.39 -35.47
C ILE A 10 -2.20 -37.81 -34.95
N ALA A 11 -1.19 -37.68 -35.81
CA ALA A 11 0.10 -37.08 -35.43
C ALA A 11 -0.06 -35.63 -34.95
N PHE A 12 -0.81 -34.79 -35.68
CA PHE A 12 -1.09 -33.41 -35.25
C PHE A 12 -1.96 -33.33 -33.99
N GLY A 13 -2.93 -34.24 -33.84
CA GLY A 13 -3.77 -34.29 -32.63
C GLY A 13 -2.95 -34.61 -31.37
N LEU A 14 -2.01 -35.55 -31.47
CA LEU A 14 -1.12 -35.89 -30.36
C LEU A 14 -0.16 -34.73 -30.03
N ASP A 15 0.46 -34.13 -31.03
CA ASP A 15 1.42 -33.03 -30.83
C ASP A 15 0.75 -31.81 -30.17
N ALA A 16 -0.47 -31.48 -30.61
CA ALA A 16 -1.29 -30.44 -29.98
C ALA A 16 -1.65 -30.76 -28.51
N THR A 17 -1.90 -32.04 -28.20
CA THR A 17 -2.23 -32.48 -26.85
C THR A 17 -1.03 -32.36 -25.92
N TRP A 18 0.16 -32.82 -26.35
CA TRP A 18 1.40 -32.68 -25.58
C TRP A 18 1.76 -31.21 -25.37
N ALA A 19 1.63 -30.37 -26.40
CA ALA A 19 1.85 -28.93 -26.27
C ALA A 19 0.88 -28.25 -25.29
N ARG A 20 -0.36 -28.74 -25.17
CA ARG A 20 -1.33 -28.25 -24.16
C ARG A 20 -0.95 -28.70 -22.76
N VAL A 21 -0.59 -29.97 -22.58
CA VAL A 21 -0.17 -30.53 -21.27
C VAL A 21 1.09 -29.83 -20.76
N SER A 22 2.11 -29.65 -21.60
CA SER A 22 3.35 -28.96 -21.23
C SER A 22 3.10 -27.51 -20.83
N ARG A 23 2.23 -26.79 -21.55
CA ARG A 23 1.82 -25.42 -21.18
C ARG A 23 1.08 -25.38 -19.84
N HIS A 24 0.13 -26.29 -19.61
CA HIS A 24 -0.59 -26.37 -18.33
C HIS A 24 0.36 -26.65 -17.15
N SER A 25 1.34 -27.53 -17.33
CA SER A 25 2.36 -27.82 -16.32
C SER A 25 3.23 -26.59 -16.02
N ALA A 26 3.72 -25.91 -17.06
CA ALA A 26 4.54 -24.71 -16.91
C ALA A 26 3.78 -23.57 -16.20
N LEU A 27 2.52 -23.33 -16.58
CA LEU A 27 1.65 -22.32 -15.99
C LEU A 27 1.30 -22.65 -14.53
N ARG A 28 1.02 -23.91 -14.19
CA ARG A 28 0.88 -24.33 -12.77
C ARG A 28 2.15 -24.06 -11.96
N GLY A 29 3.31 -24.13 -12.60
CA GLY A 29 4.59 -23.75 -12.00
C GLY A 29 4.72 -22.26 -11.64
N GLN A 30 3.88 -21.38 -12.21
CA GLN A 30 3.88 -19.94 -11.93
C GLN A 30 2.98 -19.56 -10.74
N LEU A 31 1.98 -20.39 -10.41
CA LEU A 31 1.03 -20.13 -9.31
C LEU A 31 1.71 -19.84 -7.96
N PRO A 32 2.80 -20.54 -7.56
CA PRO A 32 3.52 -20.21 -6.33
C PRO A 32 4.10 -18.79 -6.32
N SER A 33 4.52 -18.27 -7.48
CA SER A 33 5.02 -16.90 -7.60
C SER A 33 3.91 -15.87 -7.42
N VAL A 34 2.73 -16.12 -8.00
CA VAL A 34 1.54 -15.27 -7.80
C VAL A 34 1.13 -15.24 -6.33
N ILE A 35 1.07 -16.41 -5.67
CA ILE A 35 0.76 -16.50 -4.23
C ILE A 35 1.82 -15.75 -3.41
N SER A 36 3.11 -15.90 -3.75
CA SER A 36 4.19 -15.20 -3.07
C SER A 36 4.07 -13.68 -3.22
N GLU A 37 3.70 -13.20 -4.41
CA GLU A 37 3.44 -11.78 -4.67
C GLU A 37 2.24 -11.29 -3.84
N MET A 38 1.12 -12.01 -3.84
CA MET A 38 -0.06 -11.63 -3.03
C MET A 38 0.26 -11.56 -1.54
N ARG A 39 1.05 -12.50 -1.01
CA ARG A 39 1.50 -12.46 0.40
C ARG A 39 2.40 -11.26 0.70
N ALA A 40 3.29 -10.91 -0.23
CA ALA A 40 4.14 -9.73 -0.08
C ALA A 40 3.29 -8.45 -0.09
N SER A 41 2.34 -8.35 -1.02
CA SER A 41 1.37 -7.24 -1.10
C SER A 41 0.54 -7.13 0.17
N ARG A 42 0.01 -8.24 0.69
CA ARG A 42 -0.72 -8.28 1.97
C ARG A 42 0.12 -7.81 3.16
N ALA A 43 1.41 -8.18 3.22
CA ALA A 43 2.31 -7.71 4.26
C ALA A 43 2.62 -6.20 4.15
N ALA A 44 2.74 -5.69 2.92
CA ALA A 44 2.91 -4.26 2.66
C ALA A 44 1.65 -3.46 3.04
N LEU A 45 0.45 -3.97 2.72
CA LEU A 45 -0.83 -3.37 3.12
C LEU A 45 -0.96 -3.30 4.65
N ASP A 46 -0.60 -4.37 5.36
CA ASP A 46 -0.56 -4.40 6.82
C ASP A 46 0.34 -3.29 7.42
N LEU A 47 1.49 -3.02 6.79
CA LEU A 47 2.39 -1.94 7.20
C LEU A 47 1.79 -0.56 6.90
N ALA A 48 1.19 -0.40 5.72
CA ALA A 48 0.52 0.83 5.31
C ALA A 48 -0.63 1.18 6.27
N ILE A 49 -1.53 0.23 6.56
CA ILE A 49 -2.66 0.38 7.49
C ILE A 49 -2.16 0.86 8.86
N ARG A 50 -1.15 0.18 9.44
CA ARG A 50 -0.59 0.59 10.73
C ARG A 50 0.02 1.99 10.70
N ALA A 51 0.64 2.38 9.59
CA ALA A 51 1.18 3.72 9.40
C ALA A 51 0.05 4.76 9.38
N HIS A 52 -0.97 4.57 8.55
CA HIS A 52 -2.12 5.47 8.44
C HIS A 52 -2.91 5.59 9.75
N GLU A 53 -3.16 4.48 10.46
CA GLU A 53 -3.78 4.52 11.81
C GLU A 53 -2.96 5.35 12.80
N ARG A 54 -1.64 5.17 12.80
CA ARG A 54 -0.74 5.92 13.67
C ARG A 54 -0.76 7.41 13.32
N GLN A 55 -0.70 7.75 12.03
CA GLN A 55 -0.74 9.13 11.56
C GLN A 55 -2.07 9.81 11.88
N GLY A 56 -3.20 9.13 11.66
CA GLY A 56 -4.53 9.63 11.99
C GLY A 56 -4.69 9.92 13.49
N ARG A 57 -4.27 8.98 14.35
CA ARG A 57 -4.29 9.18 15.81
C ARG A 57 -3.44 10.37 16.25
N ILE A 58 -2.26 10.55 15.66
CA ILE A 58 -1.38 11.68 15.96
C ILE A 58 -2.02 12.99 15.50
N ALA A 59 -2.53 13.05 14.28
CA ALA A 59 -3.17 14.25 13.74
C ALA A 59 -4.39 14.67 14.57
N GLY A 60 -5.30 13.72 14.87
CA GLY A 60 -6.47 13.97 15.71
C GLY A 60 -6.10 14.35 17.14
N GLY A 61 -5.10 13.69 17.73
CA GLY A 61 -4.58 14.01 19.06
C GLY A 61 -4.02 15.43 19.15
N LEU A 62 -3.24 15.85 18.15
CA LEU A 62 -2.72 17.22 18.07
C LEU A 62 -3.84 18.23 17.84
N ALA A 63 -4.80 17.95 16.97
CA ALA A 63 -5.96 18.81 16.73
C ALA A 63 -6.77 19.02 18.03
N ALA A 64 -7.03 17.95 18.79
CA ALA A 64 -7.72 18.02 20.07
C ALA A 64 -6.95 18.85 21.11
N MET A 65 -5.62 18.67 21.18
CA MET A 65 -4.76 19.44 22.08
C MET A 65 -4.73 20.94 21.75
N LEU A 66 -4.66 21.29 20.46
CA LEU A 66 -4.71 22.69 20.03
C LEU A 66 -6.07 23.32 20.32
N ARG A 67 -7.17 22.57 20.16
CA ARG A 67 -8.51 23.05 20.49
C ARG A 67 -8.69 23.33 21.99
N ALA A 68 -8.02 22.56 22.85
CA ALA A 68 -8.05 22.75 24.30
C ALA A 68 -7.15 23.90 24.77
N THR A 69 -6.22 24.37 23.94
CA THR A 69 -5.28 25.44 24.27
C THR A 69 -5.83 26.78 23.78
N PRO A 70 -6.03 27.79 24.65
CA PRO A 70 -6.50 29.10 24.22
C PRO A 70 -5.51 29.74 23.25
N ALA A 71 -5.96 30.14 22.06
CA ALA A 71 -5.14 31.00 21.20
C ALA A 71 -4.80 32.31 21.93
N PRO A 72 -3.59 32.88 21.77
CA PRO A 72 -2.53 32.51 20.82
C PRO A 72 -1.38 31.70 21.45
N HIS A 73 -1.64 30.92 22.51
CA HIS A 73 -0.59 30.24 23.25
C HIS A 73 0.13 29.20 22.38
N ALA A 74 1.43 29.07 22.61
CA ALA A 74 2.22 28.01 22.00
C ALA A 74 2.16 26.74 22.87
N VAL A 75 2.04 25.60 22.22
CA VAL A 75 2.12 24.28 22.83
C VAL A 75 3.46 23.66 22.45
N SER A 76 4.16 23.18 23.47
CA SER A 76 5.37 22.40 23.31
C SER A 76 4.99 20.97 22.92
N VAL A 77 5.45 20.52 21.76
CA VAL A 77 5.14 19.19 21.21
C VAL A 77 6.45 18.48 20.90
N SER A 78 6.54 17.21 21.32
CA SER A 78 7.68 16.38 20.94
C SER A 78 7.73 16.18 19.43
N ASP A 79 8.91 16.27 18.83
CA ASP A 79 9.10 16.04 17.40
C ASP A 79 8.71 14.62 16.96
N THR A 80 8.69 13.67 17.91
CA THR A 80 8.18 12.32 17.70
C THR A 80 6.69 12.27 17.36
N LEU A 81 5.93 13.34 17.67
CA LEU A 81 4.54 13.54 17.29
C LEU A 81 4.40 14.36 16.00
N VAL A 82 5.36 15.22 15.68
CA VAL A 82 5.29 16.06 14.46
C VAL A 82 5.79 15.32 13.23
N GLY A 83 6.94 14.64 13.34
CA GLY A 83 7.57 13.94 12.22
C GLY A 83 6.65 12.94 11.50
N PRO A 84 5.91 12.08 12.22
CA PRO A 84 4.99 11.13 11.59
C PRO A 84 3.89 11.74 10.73
N LEU A 85 3.54 13.03 10.90
CA LEU A 85 2.51 13.68 10.09
C LEU A 85 2.90 13.81 8.61
N PHE A 86 4.18 13.62 8.31
CA PHE A 86 4.68 13.63 6.95
C PHE A 86 4.67 12.20 6.38
N PRO A 87 4.32 12.04 5.09
CA PRO A 87 4.28 10.74 4.46
C PRO A 87 5.69 10.16 4.37
N GLN A 88 5.87 8.99 5.01
CA GLN A 88 7.13 8.25 5.04
C GLN A 88 7.06 6.92 4.29
N PHE A 89 5.85 6.48 3.96
CA PHE A 89 5.60 5.18 3.35
C PHE A 89 5.22 5.37 1.87
N THR A 90 5.50 4.34 1.08
CA THR A 90 5.00 4.19 -0.28
C THR A 90 4.59 2.75 -0.42
N MET A 91 3.35 2.51 -0.83
CA MET A 91 2.85 1.16 -1.09
C MET A 91 3.48 0.62 -2.37
N ASP A 92 4.60 -0.09 -2.19
CA ASP A 92 5.23 -0.83 -3.28
C ASP A 92 4.58 -2.21 -3.41
N LEU A 93 3.41 -2.24 -4.07
CA LEU A 93 2.66 -3.46 -4.34
C LEU A 93 2.98 -3.96 -5.75
N SER A 94 3.72 -5.06 -5.88
CA SER A 94 4.00 -5.65 -7.20
C SER A 94 2.77 -6.37 -7.76
N THR A 95 2.57 -6.23 -9.07
CA THR A 95 1.60 -6.98 -9.89
C THR A 95 2.27 -7.83 -10.98
N SER A 96 3.61 -7.83 -11.04
CA SER A 96 4.36 -8.40 -12.16
C SER A 96 4.18 -9.90 -12.33
N ALA A 97 4.09 -10.67 -11.24
CA ALA A 97 3.89 -12.11 -11.31
C ALA A 97 2.46 -12.44 -11.74
N LEU A 98 1.48 -11.70 -11.20
CA LEU A 98 0.08 -11.83 -11.59
C LEU A 98 -0.15 -11.47 -13.05
N GLU A 99 0.36 -10.32 -13.51
CA GLU A 99 0.26 -9.88 -14.91
C GLU A 99 0.87 -10.91 -15.85
N SER A 100 2.08 -11.39 -15.54
CA SER A 100 2.74 -12.46 -16.32
C SER A 100 1.89 -13.72 -16.38
N PHE A 101 1.24 -14.10 -15.27
CA PHE A 101 0.36 -15.26 -15.21
C PHE A 101 -0.91 -15.06 -16.07
N ILE A 102 -1.52 -13.88 -16.03
CA ILE A 102 -2.69 -13.53 -16.83
C ILE A 102 -2.33 -13.51 -18.32
N GLU A 103 -1.26 -12.83 -18.71
CA GLU A 103 -0.78 -12.74 -20.09
C GLU A 103 -0.45 -14.11 -20.69
N ALA A 104 0.07 -15.02 -19.88
CA ALA A 104 0.38 -16.39 -20.29
C ALA A 104 -0.86 -17.30 -20.42
N GLY A 105 -2.08 -16.78 -20.16
CA GLY A 105 -3.34 -17.51 -20.19
C GLY A 105 -3.57 -18.36 -18.94
N GLY A 106 -2.93 -18.03 -17.82
CA GLY A 106 -3.01 -18.77 -16.57
C GLY A 106 -4.42 -18.84 -15.98
N LEU A 107 -5.27 -17.84 -16.25
CA LEU A 107 -6.66 -17.81 -15.79
C LEU A 107 -7.50 -19.00 -16.30
N ASP A 108 -7.19 -19.54 -17.48
CA ASP A 108 -7.89 -20.71 -18.02
C ASP A 108 -7.70 -21.98 -17.17
N LEU A 109 -6.68 -21.99 -16.30
CA LEU A 109 -6.41 -23.08 -15.38
C LEU A 109 -7.27 -23.03 -14.12
N LEU A 110 -7.86 -21.88 -13.82
CA LEU A 110 -8.68 -21.67 -12.64
C LEU A 110 -10.13 -22.04 -12.96
N ALA A 111 -10.68 -22.97 -12.19
CA ALA A 111 -12.05 -23.46 -12.40
C ALA A 111 -13.10 -22.45 -11.93
N GLU A 112 -12.81 -21.73 -10.85
CA GLU A 112 -13.72 -20.79 -10.21
C GLU A 112 -13.76 -19.47 -10.97
N ALA A 113 -14.94 -19.07 -11.43
CA ALA A 113 -15.13 -17.82 -12.15
C ALA A 113 -14.83 -16.61 -11.27
N ASP A 114 -15.33 -16.62 -10.04
CA ASP A 114 -15.16 -15.54 -9.07
C ASP A 114 -13.67 -15.27 -8.76
N LEU A 115 -12.84 -16.32 -8.66
CA LEU A 115 -11.40 -16.18 -8.47
C LEU A 115 -10.72 -15.52 -9.68
N ARG A 116 -11.15 -15.86 -10.90
CA ARG A 116 -10.60 -15.24 -12.12
C ARG A 116 -10.95 -13.76 -12.18
N ASP A 117 -12.19 -13.42 -11.86
CA ASP A 117 -12.66 -12.04 -11.87
C ASP A 117 -11.94 -11.21 -10.80
N ALA A 118 -11.74 -11.77 -9.60
CA ALA A 118 -10.98 -11.13 -8.53
C ALA A 118 -9.50 -10.91 -8.91
N LEU A 119 -8.85 -11.90 -9.52
CA LEU A 119 -7.46 -11.75 -10.01
C LEU A 119 -7.34 -10.72 -11.14
N LEU A 120 -8.37 -10.58 -11.98
CA LEU A 120 -8.41 -9.56 -13.03
C LEU A 120 -8.64 -8.16 -12.47
N ALA A 121 -9.42 -8.02 -11.40
CA ALA A 121 -9.69 -6.74 -10.75
C ALA A 121 -8.51 -6.23 -9.92
N TRP A 122 -7.74 -7.14 -9.32
CA TRP A 122 -6.67 -6.82 -8.37
C TRP A 122 -5.68 -5.72 -8.81
N PRO A 123 -5.15 -5.71 -10.05
CA PRO A 123 -4.26 -4.63 -10.49
C PRO A 123 -4.93 -3.24 -10.46
N THR A 124 -6.22 -3.17 -10.84
CA THR A 124 -6.99 -1.92 -10.79
C THR A 124 -7.21 -1.47 -9.35
N GLU A 125 -7.54 -2.39 -8.43
CA GLU A 125 -7.69 -2.04 -7.01
C GLU A 125 -6.38 -1.51 -6.39
N ILE A 126 -5.22 -2.05 -6.81
CA ILE A 126 -3.90 -1.53 -6.43
C ILE A 126 -3.67 -0.11 -6.97
N ASP A 127 -4.00 0.12 -8.25
CA ASP A 127 -3.78 1.42 -8.88
C ASP A 127 -4.67 2.51 -8.25
N ASP A 128 -5.93 2.19 -7.96
CA ASP A 128 -6.83 3.09 -7.23
C ASP A 128 -6.25 3.46 -5.85
N ALA A 129 -5.74 2.46 -5.10
CA ALA A 129 -5.10 2.71 -3.81
C ALA A 129 -3.80 3.55 -3.93
N ARG A 130 -3.03 3.38 -5.01
CA ARG A 130 -1.84 4.19 -5.28
C ARG A 130 -2.20 5.64 -5.60
N ASP A 131 -3.25 5.86 -6.38
CA ASP A 131 -3.71 7.20 -6.73
C ASP A 131 -4.18 7.96 -5.48
N ASP A 132 -4.92 7.29 -4.59
CA ASP A 132 -5.29 7.81 -3.27
C ASP A 132 -4.03 8.18 -2.45
N GLU A 133 -3.03 7.30 -2.39
CA GLU A 133 -1.78 7.58 -1.67
C GLU A 133 -1.03 8.79 -2.27
N ILE A 134 -0.93 8.89 -3.59
CA ILE A 134 -0.27 10.01 -4.28
C ILE A 134 -0.97 11.32 -3.95
N PHE A 135 -2.31 11.33 -3.95
CA PHE A 135 -3.10 12.49 -3.56
C PHE A 135 -2.77 12.94 -2.12
N LEU A 136 -2.74 11.99 -1.18
CA LEU A 136 -2.41 12.26 0.24
C LEU A 136 -0.99 12.76 0.46
N ARG A 137 -0.04 12.30 -0.36
CA ARG A 137 1.35 12.75 -0.31
C ARG A 137 1.52 14.15 -0.87
N THR A 138 0.80 14.46 -1.94
CA THR A 138 1.04 15.68 -2.71
C THR A 138 0.33 16.87 -2.09
N TYR A 139 -0.89 16.70 -1.57
CA TYR A 139 -1.73 17.84 -1.22
C TYR A 139 -1.73 18.16 0.29
N PRO A 140 -2.25 17.31 1.21
CA PRO A 140 -2.26 17.63 2.64
C PRO A 140 -0.86 17.77 3.24
N ALA A 141 0.08 16.90 2.86
CA ALA A 141 1.41 16.90 3.41
C ALA A 141 2.24 18.12 2.94
N ALA A 142 2.10 18.54 1.68
CA ALA A 142 2.78 19.73 1.19
C ALA A 142 2.25 21.01 1.85
N GLN A 143 0.93 21.09 2.07
CA GLN A 143 0.33 22.21 2.78
C GLN A 143 0.80 22.27 4.23
N LEU A 144 0.74 21.15 4.95
CA LEU A 144 1.21 21.08 6.33
C LEU A 144 2.71 21.38 6.45
N ALA A 145 3.53 20.83 5.54
CA ALA A 145 4.98 21.10 5.53
C ALA A 145 5.31 22.56 5.25
N SER A 146 4.56 23.19 4.33
CA SER A 146 4.75 24.60 4.00
C SER A 146 4.32 25.47 5.17
N TYR A 147 3.14 25.20 5.75
CA TYR A 147 2.64 25.89 6.92
C TYR A 147 3.63 25.82 8.09
N LEU A 148 4.12 24.62 8.39
CA LEU A 148 5.03 24.41 9.51
C LEU A 148 6.37 25.13 9.31
N ARG A 149 6.89 25.17 8.07
CA ARG A 149 8.13 25.89 7.74
C ARG A 149 7.98 27.41 7.81
N GLU A 150 6.81 27.93 7.44
CA GLU A 150 6.55 29.38 7.43
C GLU A 150 6.25 29.92 8.84
N ASN A 151 5.63 29.12 9.70
CA ASN A 151 5.11 29.58 10.99
C ASN A 151 5.90 29.08 12.20
N PHE A 152 6.77 28.08 12.03
CA PHE A 152 7.57 27.50 13.11
C PHE A 152 9.03 27.32 12.70
N ASP A 153 9.91 27.44 13.68
CA ASP A 153 11.34 27.15 13.53
C ASP A 153 11.56 25.63 13.61
N VAL A 154 10.93 24.90 12.70
CA VAL A 154 11.15 23.45 12.56
C VAL A 154 12.40 23.27 11.73
N GLY A 155 13.44 22.66 12.30
CA GLY A 155 14.70 22.45 11.61
C GLY A 155 14.46 21.78 10.25
N ALA A 156 14.88 22.43 9.16
CA ALA A 156 14.69 21.90 7.81
C ALA A 156 15.33 20.51 7.61
N ALA A 157 16.33 20.17 8.44
CA ALA A 157 16.96 18.84 8.51
C ALA A 157 16.07 17.79 9.18
N GLU A 158 15.23 18.15 10.15
CA GLU A 158 14.26 17.25 10.77
C GLU A 158 13.17 16.89 9.76
N LEU A 159 12.56 17.89 9.10
CA LEU A 159 11.44 17.69 8.17
C LEU A 159 11.74 16.89 6.89
N ARG A 160 13.01 16.79 6.44
CA ARG A 160 13.40 16.17 5.16
C ARG A 160 14.26 14.91 5.26
N GLY A 161 14.68 14.51 6.45
CA GLY A 161 15.63 13.40 6.61
C GLY A 161 16.17 13.24 8.02
N GLY A 162 15.47 13.78 9.02
CA GLY A 162 15.89 13.75 10.41
C GLY A 162 16.08 12.32 10.90
N PRO A 163 16.77 12.10 12.01
CA PRO A 163 17.13 10.74 12.39
C PRO A 163 15.89 9.89 12.77
N TRP A 164 14.74 10.54 13.01
CA TRP A 164 13.43 9.90 13.10
C TRP A 164 12.94 9.26 11.78
N LEU A 165 13.26 9.84 10.60
CA LEU A 165 12.99 9.24 9.28
C LEU A 165 13.79 7.94 9.06
N ARG A 166 15.01 7.84 9.63
CA ARG A 166 15.81 6.61 9.57
C ARG A 166 15.31 5.53 10.53
N ALA A 167 14.89 5.93 11.73
CA ALA A 167 14.43 4.96 12.73
C ALA A 167 13.08 4.33 12.37
N THR A 168 12.14 5.11 11.80
CA THR A 168 10.83 4.57 11.39
C THR A 168 10.90 3.71 10.13
N SER A 169 11.83 3.98 9.21
CA SER A 169 12.01 3.17 7.99
C SER A 169 12.81 1.88 8.19
N THR A 170 13.65 1.81 9.23
CA THR A 170 14.52 0.63 9.49
C THR A 170 14.03 -0.26 10.64
N GLY A 171 12.95 0.14 11.35
CA GLY A 171 12.44 -0.58 12.52
C GLY A 171 13.38 -0.54 13.74
N GLN A 172 14.43 0.28 13.73
CA GLN A 172 15.28 0.47 14.90
C GLN A 172 14.59 1.36 15.94
N PRO A 173 14.65 1.00 17.24
CA PRO A 173 14.09 1.82 18.29
C PRO A 173 14.84 3.16 18.39
N VAL A 174 14.07 4.24 18.45
CA VAL A 174 14.58 5.60 18.66
C VAL A 174 15.04 5.73 20.12
N THR A 175 16.25 5.27 20.45
CA THR A 175 16.76 5.33 21.84
C THR A 175 17.74 6.48 22.11
N ASP A 176 18.41 7.01 21.07
CA ASP A 176 19.50 8.00 21.24
C ASP A 176 19.29 9.31 20.44
N LEU A 177 18.05 9.60 20.03
CA LEU A 177 17.72 10.89 19.44
C LEU A 177 17.40 11.88 20.55
N GLU A 178 18.13 12.99 20.61
CA GLU A 178 17.68 14.16 21.35
C GLU A 178 16.24 14.44 20.90
N ILE A 179 15.28 14.24 21.81
CA ILE A 179 13.88 14.49 21.52
C ILE A 179 13.74 16.00 21.45
N GLY A 180 13.85 16.52 20.23
CA GLY A 180 13.54 17.91 19.95
C GLY A 180 12.10 18.23 20.32
N VAL A 181 11.88 19.49 20.63
CA VAL A 181 10.60 20.04 21.01
C VAL A 181 10.26 21.14 20.03
N THR A 182 9.21 20.92 19.24
CA THR A 182 8.65 21.93 18.36
C THR A 182 7.60 22.73 19.13
N MET A 183 7.75 24.06 19.12
CA MET A 183 6.74 24.97 19.65
C MET A 183 5.70 25.23 18.58
N LEU A 184 4.49 24.68 18.74
CA LEU A 184 3.36 24.89 17.83
C LEU A 184 2.43 25.97 18.38
N ARG A 185 2.12 26.99 17.58
CA ARG A 185 1.16 28.02 17.93
C ARG A 185 -0.24 27.47 17.72
N ALA A 186 -1.08 27.56 18.74
CA ALA A 186 -2.48 27.21 18.61
C ALA A 186 -3.20 28.29 17.80
N ASP A 187 -3.45 27.97 16.53
CA ASP A 187 -4.27 28.77 15.62
C ASP A 187 -5.24 27.88 14.83
N GLN A 188 -6.25 28.53 14.23
CA GLN A 188 -7.31 27.84 13.50
C GLN A 188 -6.80 27.16 12.21
N SER A 189 -5.76 27.70 11.58
CA SER A 189 -5.21 27.17 10.33
C SER A 189 -4.52 25.83 10.56
N LEU A 190 -3.67 25.74 11.58
CA LEU A 190 -3.03 24.49 11.98
C LEU A 190 -4.04 23.45 12.42
N PHE A 191 -5.08 23.85 13.18
CA PHE A 191 -6.18 22.96 13.55
C PHE A 191 -6.88 22.39 12.31
N ASN A 192 -7.24 23.24 11.34
CA ASN A 192 -7.91 22.81 10.11
C ASN A 192 -7.02 21.87 9.28
N LEU A 193 -5.71 22.14 9.21
CA LEU A 193 -4.76 21.27 8.51
C LEU A 193 -4.63 19.89 9.18
N LEU A 194 -4.59 19.83 10.51
CA LEU A 194 -4.53 18.58 11.25
C LEU A 194 -5.83 17.78 11.16
N ALA A 195 -6.99 18.44 11.26
CA ALA A 195 -8.29 17.81 11.08
C ALA A 195 -8.47 17.29 9.64
N SER A 196 -8.03 18.07 8.65
CA SER A 196 -7.99 17.62 7.25
C SER A 196 -7.08 16.41 7.09
N ARG A 197 -5.89 16.42 7.71
CA ARG A 197 -4.98 15.26 7.69
C ARG A 197 -5.65 14.02 8.29
N GLU A 198 -6.26 14.12 9.48
CA GLU A 198 -6.96 13.01 10.11
C GLU A 198 -8.07 12.44 9.20
N SER A 199 -8.91 13.29 8.61
CA SER A 199 -9.98 12.85 7.69
C SER A 199 -9.42 12.08 6.50
N HIS A 200 -8.29 12.52 5.98
CA HIS A 200 -7.60 11.88 4.87
C HIS A 200 -7.00 10.51 5.25
N GLU A 201 -6.42 10.38 6.45
CA GLU A 201 -5.93 9.08 6.96
C GLU A 201 -7.06 8.08 7.10
N LEU A 202 -8.23 8.53 7.59
CA LEU A 202 -9.42 7.70 7.70
C LEU A 202 -9.95 7.25 6.32
N ALA A 203 -9.96 8.16 5.34
CA ALA A 203 -10.33 7.80 3.97
C ALA A 203 -9.38 6.74 3.38
N MET A 204 -8.08 6.89 3.59
CA MET A 204 -7.11 5.88 3.15
C MET A 204 -7.37 4.50 3.78
N LEU A 205 -7.67 4.46 5.08
CA LEU A 205 -7.99 3.21 5.75
C LEU A 205 -9.25 2.54 5.18
N GLN A 206 -10.23 3.32 4.71
CA GLN A 206 -11.41 2.80 4.02
C GLN A 206 -11.07 2.15 2.68
N THR A 207 -10.02 2.61 1.99
CA THR A 207 -9.51 1.99 0.76
C THR A 207 -8.66 0.75 1.08
N LEU A 208 -7.76 0.82 2.07
CA LEU A 208 -6.78 -0.23 2.33
C LEU A 208 -7.33 -1.46 3.04
N LEU A 209 -8.33 -1.31 3.92
CA LEU A 209 -8.90 -2.45 4.65
C LEU A 209 -9.58 -3.46 3.71
N PRO A 210 -10.48 -3.05 2.80
CA PRO A 210 -11.06 -3.98 1.81
C PRO A 210 -9.99 -4.60 0.90
N LEU A 211 -9.01 -3.82 0.46
CA LEU A 211 -7.92 -4.34 -0.38
C LEU A 211 -7.09 -5.42 0.34
N ARG A 212 -6.86 -5.24 1.64
CA ARG A 212 -6.18 -6.24 2.48
C ARG A 212 -7.02 -7.50 2.70
N GLU A 213 -8.34 -7.37 2.81
CA GLU A 213 -9.26 -8.52 2.85
C GLU A 213 -9.29 -9.26 1.51
N SER A 214 -9.40 -8.54 0.39
CA SER A 214 -9.30 -9.07 -0.97
C SER A 214 -8.00 -9.88 -1.17
N ALA A 215 -6.87 -9.36 -0.66
CA ALA A 215 -5.59 -10.09 -0.68
C ALA A 215 -5.64 -11.42 0.09
N ASP A 216 -6.21 -11.41 1.31
CA ASP A 216 -6.35 -12.63 2.13
C ASP A 216 -7.23 -13.68 1.42
N ASP A 217 -8.34 -13.26 0.83
CA ASP A 217 -9.28 -14.13 0.10
C ASP A 217 -8.65 -14.72 -1.17
N LEU A 218 -7.91 -13.90 -1.92
CA LEU A 218 -7.15 -14.35 -3.10
C LEU A 218 -6.08 -15.37 -2.72
N ILE A 219 -5.31 -15.12 -1.66
CA ILE A 219 -4.28 -16.07 -1.18
C ILE A 219 -4.93 -17.41 -0.83
N MET A 220 -6.00 -17.39 -0.04
CA MET A 220 -6.71 -18.60 0.36
C MET A 220 -7.25 -19.38 -0.84
N SER A 221 -7.88 -18.69 -1.79
CA SER A 221 -8.48 -19.31 -2.98
C SER A 221 -7.41 -19.89 -3.91
N LEU A 222 -6.31 -19.18 -4.12
CA LEU A 222 -5.17 -19.65 -4.90
C LEU A 222 -4.49 -20.88 -4.26
N GLU A 223 -4.42 -20.94 -2.94
CA GLU A 223 -3.89 -22.11 -2.22
C GLU A 223 -4.79 -23.34 -2.36
N GLN A 224 -6.11 -23.15 -2.41
CA GLN A 224 -7.07 -24.24 -2.64
C GLN A 224 -7.06 -24.72 -4.10
N ALA A 225 -6.76 -23.83 -5.05
CA ALA A 225 -6.67 -24.15 -6.47
C ALA A 225 -5.37 -24.88 -6.89
N ARG A 226 -4.41 -24.99 -5.98
CA ARG A 226 -3.10 -25.64 -6.20
C ARG A 226 -3.20 -27.17 -6.26
#